data_AF-A0A0K8SF91-F1
#
_entry.id   AF-A0A0K8SF91-F1
#
_cell.length_a   1.000
_cell.length_b   1.000
_cell.length_c   1.000
_cell.angle_alpha   90.00
_cell.angle_beta   90.00
_cell.angle_gamma   90.00
#
_symmetry.space_group_name_H-M   'P 1'
#
loop_
_entity.id
_entity.type
_entity.pdbx_description
1 polymer ?
#
loop_
_entity_poly.entity_id
_entity_poly.type
_entity_poly.pdbx_seq_one_letter_code
_entity_poly.pdbx_strand_id
1 'polypeptide(L)'
;ATRKDAGLMNVIRYLKFGWPTSVDKELEPYFRRKDELHVNQDVLLWGYRVIVPTSLQARILDDLHESHMGVGKTKALARSYVWWPKLDAEIETKVALCANCNAHKDNPEKTSLIPWEWPQRPWSRLHLDYLGPFMNRYFLVLIDSHSKWLEAFPTTTMTAAATISLLRQTFARFGLPELIVTD
;
A
#
# COMPACT_ATOMS: atom_id res chain seq x y z
N ALA A 1 33.50 -0.36 -16.13
CA ALA A 1 32.96 -0.63 -14.78
C ALA A 1 33.30 -2.05 -14.31
N THR A 2 32.97 -3.10 -15.08
CA THR A 2 33.24 -4.52 -14.74
C THR A 2 34.69 -4.80 -14.36
N ARG A 3 35.66 -4.26 -15.10
CA ARG A 3 37.10 -4.41 -14.79
C ARG A 3 37.54 -3.85 -13.43
N LYS A 4 36.75 -2.93 -12.85
CA LYS A 4 37.02 -2.32 -11.54
C LYS A 4 36.30 -3.05 -10.39
N ASP A 5 35.44 -4.02 -10.69
CA ASP A 5 34.68 -4.79 -9.71
C ASP A 5 35.42 -6.11 -9.43
N ALA A 6 36.02 -6.21 -8.25
CA ALA A 6 36.86 -7.35 -7.87
C ALA A 6 36.08 -8.67 -7.88
N GLY A 7 34.82 -8.65 -7.45
CA GLY A 7 33.95 -9.83 -7.44
C GLY A 7 33.68 -10.33 -8.85
N LEU A 8 33.27 -9.44 -9.75
CA LEU A 8 33.02 -9.82 -11.15
C LEU A 8 34.30 -10.23 -11.89
N MET A 9 35.44 -9.61 -11.58
CA MET A 9 36.73 -10.01 -12.14
C MET A 9 37.14 -11.42 -11.71
N ASN A 10 36.86 -11.81 -10.46
CA ASN A 10 37.05 -13.19 -10.00
C ASN A 10 36.15 -14.16 -10.77
N VAL A 11 34.88 -13.82 -11.00
CA VAL A 11 33.96 -14.64 -11.80
C VAL A 11 34.47 -14.81 -13.24
N ILE A 12 34.91 -13.72 -13.88
CA ILE A 12 35.51 -13.78 -15.24
C ILE A 12 36.76 -14.66 -15.26
N ARG A 13 37.59 -14.59 -14.22
CA ARG A 13 38.78 -15.45 -14.09
C ARG A 13 38.38 -16.92 -13.98
N TYR A 14 37.39 -17.25 -13.14
CA TYR A 14 36.92 -18.62 -12.98
C TYR A 14 36.25 -19.18 -14.24
N LEU A 15 35.58 -18.35 -15.03
CA LEU A 15 35.06 -18.79 -16.33
C LEU A 15 36.16 -19.13 -17.34
N LYS A 16 37.32 -18.46 -17.27
CA LYS A 16 38.45 -18.71 -18.17
C LYS A 16 39.33 -19.89 -17.73
N PHE A 17 39.54 -20.05 -16.43
CA PHE A 17 40.53 -20.99 -15.89
C PHE A 17 39.92 -22.15 -15.10
N GLY A 18 38.60 -22.21 -14.99
CA GLY A 18 37.89 -23.20 -14.18
C GLY A 18 37.46 -22.65 -12.82
N TRP A 19 36.30 -23.13 -12.37
CA TRP A 19 35.76 -22.79 -11.06
C TRP A 19 36.40 -23.65 -9.96
N PRO A 20 36.70 -23.07 -8.79
CA PRO A 20 37.15 -23.84 -7.63
C PRO A 20 36.03 -24.71 -7.04
N THR A 21 36.38 -25.69 -6.22
CA THR A 21 35.42 -26.58 -5.54
C THR A 21 34.54 -25.83 -4.53
N SER A 22 35.10 -24.79 -3.89
CA SER A 22 34.39 -23.88 -2.99
C SER A 22 34.68 -22.44 -3.38
N VAL A 23 33.66 -21.59 -3.23
CA VAL A 23 33.73 -20.14 -3.48
C VAL A 23 33.27 -19.37 -2.25
N ASP A 24 33.68 -18.10 -2.16
CA ASP A 24 33.17 -17.20 -1.14
C ASP A 24 31.65 -17.02 -1.26
N LYS A 25 30.97 -16.75 -0.13
CA LYS A 25 29.50 -16.59 -0.07
C LYS A 25 28.96 -15.55 -1.06
N GLU A 26 29.72 -14.48 -1.30
CA GLU A 26 29.36 -13.43 -2.25
C GLU A 26 29.37 -13.91 -3.70
N LEU A 27 30.17 -14.95 -4.00
CA LEU A 27 30.32 -15.53 -5.32
C LEU A 27 29.41 -16.74 -5.56
N GLU A 28 28.81 -17.32 -4.51
CA GLU A 28 27.85 -18.43 -4.62
C GLU A 28 26.74 -18.21 -5.65
N PRO A 29 26.09 -17.03 -5.75
CA PRO A 29 25.05 -16.81 -6.75
C PRO A 29 25.56 -16.97 -8.19
N TYR A 30 26.83 -16.63 -8.44
CA TYR A 30 27.45 -16.78 -9.73
C TYR A 30 27.89 -18.23 -9.96
N PHE A 31 28.46 -18.89 -8.94
CA PHE A 31 28.86 -20.31 -9.02
C PHE A 31 27.67 -21.23 -9.32
N ARG A 32 26.50 -20.98 -8.73
CA ARG A 32 25.27 -21.76 -9.01
C ARG A 32 24.78 -21.62 -10.45
N ARG A 33 25.20 -20.58 -11.16
CA ARG A 33 24.83 -20.28 -12.56
C ARG A 33 25.99 -20.46 -13.52
N LYS A 34 27.12 -21.00 -13.06
CA LYS A 34 28.40 -21.01 -13.77
C LYS A 34 28.33 -21.49 -15.21
N ASP A 35 27.46 -22.47 -15.49
CA ASP A 35 27.32 -23.10 -16.80
C ASP A 35 26.51 -22.24 -17.79
N GLU A 36 25.80 -21.22 -17.28
CA GLU A 36 25.00 -20.27 -18.06
C GLU A 36 25.67 -18.89 -18.19
N LEU A 37 26.82 -18.69 -17.55
CA LEU A 37 27.57 -17.44 -17.58
C LEU A 37 28.56 -17.43 -18.74
N HIS A 38 28.68 -16.29 -19.40
CA HIS A 38 29.71 -16.08 -20.43
C HIS A 38 30.16 -14.63 -20.47
N VAL A 39 31.29 -14.38 -21.15
CA VAL A 39 31.88 -13.05 -21.29
C VAL A 39 31.84 -12.65 -22.75
N ASN A 40 31.28 -11.47 -23.04
CA ASN A 40 31.31 -10.86 -24.36
C ASN A 40 31.90 -9.45 -24.24
N GLN A 41 32.97 -9.15 -24.99
CA GLN A 41 33.64 -7.84 -24.97
C GLN A 41 33.91 -7.31 -23.54
N ASP A 42 34.44 -8.17 -22.66
CA ASP A 42 34.72 -7.89 -21.24
C ASP A 42 33.49 -7.55 -20.37
N VAL A 43 32.29 -7.84 -20.85
CA VAL A 43 31.04 -7.78 -20.09
C VAL A 43 30.61 -9.19 -19.72
N LEU A 44 30.28 -9.39 -18.45
CA LEU A 44 29.77 -10.66 -17.95
C LEU A 44 28.26 -10.73 -18.17
N LEU A 45 27.78 -11.85 -18.72
CA LEU A 45 26.37 -12.08 -19.04
C LEU A 45 25.86 -13.38 -18.42
N TRP A 46 24.55 -13.41 -18.16
CA TRP A 46 23.78 -14.60 -17.81
C TRP A 46 22.65 -14.77 -18.83
N GLY A 47 22.77 -15.74 -19.75
CA GLY A 47 21.96 -15.75 -20.96
C GLY A 47 22.09 -14.41 -21.70
N TYR A 48 20.99 -13.72 -21.97
CA TYR A 48 21.02 -12.39 -22.61
C TYR A 48 21.12 -11.21 -21.63
N ARG A 49 21.19 -11.49 -20.32
CA ARG A 49 21.16 -10.45 -19.28
C ARG A 49 22.57 -9.98 -18.93
N VAL A 50 22.76 -8.68 -18.85
CA VAL A 50 24.01 -8.08 -18.40
C VAL A 50 24.15 -8.23 -16.88
N ILE A 51 25.27 -8.77 -16.42
CA ILE A 51 25.61 -8.75 -15.00
C ILE A 51 26.17 -7.38 -14.64
N VAL A 52 25.43 -6.64 -13.82
CA VAL A 52 25.72 -5.23 -13.55
C VAL A 52 26.73 -5.11 -12.40
N PRO A 53 27.87 -4.42 -12.61
CA PRO A 53 28.83 -4.11 -11.55
C PRO A 53 28.22 -3.27 -10.44
N THR A 54 28.67 -3.47 -9.20
CA THR A 54 28.11 -2.82 -7.99
C THR A 54 28.02 -1.29 -8.15
N SER A 55 29.06 -0.69 -8.74
CA SER A 55 29.14 0.76 -9.01
C SER A 55 28.02 1.32 -9.92
N LEU A 56 27.34 0.48 -10.71
CA LEU A 56 26.29 0.89 -11.64
C LEU A 56 24.89 0.48 -11.19
N GLN A 57 24.76 -0.39 -10.19
CA GLN A 57 23.47 -0.94 -9.76
C GLN A 57 22.49 0.15 -9.32
N ALA A 58 22.94 1.13 -8.53
CA ALA A 58 22.10 2.25 -8.09
C ALA A 58 21.48 3.04 -9.27
N ARG A 59 22.30 3.37 -10.27
CA ARG A 59 21.83 4.07 -11.48
C ARG A 59 20.84 3.22 -12.28
N ILE A 60 21.13 1.94 -12.45
CA ILE A 60 20.20 1.03 -13.16
C ILE A 60 18.87 0.90 -12.41
N LEU A 61 18.88 0.87 -11.06
CA LEU A 61 17.66 0.88 -10.27
C LEU A 61 16.84 2.17 -10.46
N ASP A 62 17.51 3.31 -10.59
CA ASP A 62 16.86 4.59 -10.92
C ASP A 62 16.20 4.51 -12.30
N ASP A 63 16.95 4.10 -13.33
CA ASP A 63 16.47 3.97 -14.71
C ASP A 63 15.29 2.98 -14.81
N LEU A 64 15.36 1.84 -14.11
CA LEU A 64 14.29 0.84 -14.08
C LEU A 64 13.01 1.35 -13.40
N HIS A 65 13.13 2.29 -12.47
CA HIS A 65 12.02 2.83 -11.69
C HIS A 65 11.47 4.16 -12.25
N GLU A 66 12.12 4.78 -13.22
CA GLU A 66 11.81 6.11 -13.77
C GLU A 66 10.33 6.29 -14.15
N SER A 67 9.70 5.25 -14.70
CA SER A 67 8.30 5.26 -15.15
C SER A 67 7.27 4.92 -14.06
N HIS A 68 7.69 4.71 -12.81
CA HIS A 68 6.83 4.43 -11.64
C HIS A 68 5.78 3.32 -11.85
N MET A 69 6.09 2.32 -12.67
CA MET A 69 5.13 1.26 -13.08
C MET A 69 4.75 0.25 -11.98
N GLY A 70 5.27 0.42 -10.76
CA GLY A 70 5.10 -0.51 -9.65
C GLY A 70 6.05 -1.71 -9.69
N VAL A 71 6.16 -2.38 -8.54
CA VAL A 71 7.18 -3.42 -8.28
C VAL A 71 7.16 -4.58 -9.27
N GLY A 72 5.96 -5.07 -9.64
CA GLY A 72 5.83 -6.21 -10.54
C GLY A 72 6.37 -5.93 -11.94
N LYS A 73 6.00 -4.78 -12.51
CA LYS A 73 6.44 -4.35 -13.84
C LYS A 73 7.93 -3.99 -13.85
N THR A 74 8.44 -3.31 -12.82
CA THR A 74 9.87 -3.01 -12.70
C THR A 74 10.71 -4.29 -12.63
N LYS A 75 10.28 -5.31 -11.87
CA LYS A 75 10.96 -6.62 -11.85
C LYS A 75 10.93 -7.31 -13.21
N ALA A 76 9.79 -7.31 -13.90
CA ALA A 76 9.68 -7.90 -15.23
C ALA A 76 10.61 -7.23 -16.25
N LEU A 77 10.69 -5.89 -16.21
CA LEU A 77 11.60 -5.12 -17.05
C LEU A 77 13.07 -5.46 -16.72
N ALA A 78 13.44 -5.45 -15.44
CA ALA A 78 14.80 -5.75 -15.02
C ALA A 78 15.25 -7.15 -15.47
N ARG A 79 14.40 -8.16 -15.26
CA ARG A 79 14.65 -9.56 -15.67
C ARG A 79 14.76 -9.75 -17.19
N SER A 80 14.41 -8.75 -17.99
CA SER A 80 14.57 -8.80 -19.45
C SER A 80 15.98 -8.39 -19.90
N TYR A 81 16.71 -7.60 -19.09
CA TYR A 81 17.96 -6.97 -19.53
C TYR A 81 19.15 -7.17 -18.60
N VAL A 82 18.91 -7.23 -17.29
CA VAL A 82 19.98 -7.15 -16.28
C VAL A 82 19.81 -8.19 -15.19
N TRP A 83 20.91 -8.49 -14.51
CA TRP A 83 20.90 -9.34 -13.33
C TRP A 83 22.06 -8.99 -12.38
N TRP A 84 21.79 -9.09 -11.08
CA TRP A 84 22.79 -9.22 -10.04
C TRP A 84 22.14 -9.88 -8.81
N PRO A 85 22.93 -10.40 -7.86
CA PRO A 85 22.38 -10.95 -6.62
C PRO A 85 21.50 -9.93 -5.90
N LYS A 86 20.31 -10.35 -5.46
CA LYS A 86 19.33 -9.52 -4.72
C LYS A 86 18.63 -8.39 -5.52
N LEU A 87 18.77 -8.35 -6.84
CA LEU A 87 18.05 -7.41 -7.72
C LEU A 87 16.57 -7.21 -7.35
N ASP A 88 15.82 -8.31 -7.18
CA ASP A 88 14.38 -8.22 -6.87
C ASP A 88 14.10 -7.52 -5.53
N ALA A 89 14.92 -7.76 -4.51
CA ALA A 89 14.79 -7.16 -3.18
C ALA A 89 15.17 -5.67 -3.19
N GLU A 90 16.18 -5.31 -4.00
CA GLU A 90 16.56 -3.92 -4.20
C GLU A 90 15.50 -3.14 -4.97
N ILE A 91 14.85 -3.76 -5.96
CA ILE A 91 13.68 -3.17 -6.66
C ILE A 91 12.52 -2.96 -5.68
N GLU A 92 12.19 -3.96 -4.85
CA GLU A 92 11.16 -3.82 -3.81
C GLU A 92 11.45 -2.62 -2.90
N THR A 93 12.69 -2.53 -2.42
CA THR A 93 13.15 -1.43 -1.55
C THR A 93 13.04 -0.08 -2.28
N LYS A 94 13.49 0.00 -3.53
CA LYS A 94 13.44 1.23 -4.35
C LYS A 94 12.02 1.74 -4.53
N VAL A 95 11.09 0.84 -4.86
CA VAL A 95 9.67 1.18 -5.05
C VAL A 95 9.02 1.55 -3.72
N ALA A 96 9.31 0.82 -2.63
CA ALA A 96 8.75 1.09 -1.31
C ALA A 96 9.21 2.43 -0.70
N LEU A 97 10.44 2.87 -1.01
CA LEU A 97 10.98 4.15 -0.56
C LEU A 97 10.61 5.33 -1.49
N CYS A 98 9.96 5.08 -2.63
CA CYS A 98 9.61 6.12 -3.58
C CYS A 98 8.43 6.96 -3.05
N ALA A 99 8.67 8.25 -2.81
CA ALA A 99 7.65 9.19 -2.35
C ALA A 99 6.47 9.30 -3.33
N ASN A 100 6.75 9.34 -4.64
CA ASN A 100 5.71 9.43 -5.68
C ASN A 100 4.83 8.18 -5.71
N CYS A 101 5.44 6.99 -5.65
CA CYS A 101 4.68 5.74 -5.60
C CYS A 101 3.86 5.61 -4.32
N ASN A 102 4.38 6.08 -3.18
CA ASN A 102 3.64 6.04 -1.91
C ASN A 102 2.48 7.04 -1.89
N ALA A 103 2.64 8.23 -2.48
CA ALA A 103 1.59 9.24 -2.57
C ALA A 103 0.39 8.80 -3.44
N HIS A 104 0.64 7.95 -4.44
CA HIS A 104 -0.37 7.44 -5.36
C HIS A 104 -0.72 5.96 -5.15
N LYS A 105 -0.29 5.37 -4.03
CA LYS A 105 -0.60 3.98 -3.72
C LYS A 105 -2.09 3.86 -3.42
N ASP A 106 -2.71 2.76 -3.88
CA ASP A 106 -4.07 2.43 -3.50
C ASP A 106 -4.21 2.38 -1.97
N ASN A 107 -5.39 2.78 -1.48
CA ASN A 107 -5.70 2.65 -0.07
C ASN A 107 -5.53 1.19 0.36
N PRO A 108 -5.04 0.95 1.59
CA PRO A 108 -4.96 -0.40 2.13
C PRO A 108 -6.35 -1.06 2.11
N GLU A 109 -6.36 -2.40 2.11
CA GLU A 109 -7.61 -3.14 2.22
C GLU A 109 -8.44 -2.60 3.39
N LYS A 110 -9.71 -2.31 3.11
CA LYS A 110 -10.62 -1.81 4.15
C LYS A 110 -10.68 -2.86 5.24
N THR A 111 -10.43 -2.43 6.48
CA THR A 111 -10.56 -3.32 7.63
C THR A 111 -11.97 -3.88 7.71
N SER A 112 -12.12 -5.06 8.31
CA SER A 112 -13.44 -5.63 8.59
C SER A 112 -14.29 -4.64 9.38
N LEU A 113 -15.50 -4.37 8.89
CA LEU A 113 -16.44 -3.53 9.63
C LEU A 113 -16.77 -4.22 10.95
N ILE A 114 -16.59 -3.49 12.06
CA ILE A 114 -17.02 -3.94 13.37
C ILE A 114 -18.47 -3.48 13.55
N PRO A 115 -19.46 -4.38 13.50
CA PRO A 115 -20.85 -3.98 13.68
C PRO A 115 -21.07 -3.56 15.13
N TRP A 116 -21.95 -2.57 15.31
CA TRP A 116 -22.46 -2.23 16.63
C TRP A 116 -23.28 -3.39 17.20
N GLU A 117 -23.17 -3.61 18.51
CA GLU A 117 -24.05 -4.56 19.20
C GLU A 117 -25.52 -4.19 18.98
N TRP A 118 -26.37 -5.20 18.79
CA TRP A 118 -27.80 -4.95 18.59
C TRP A 118 -28.43 -4.48 19.91
N PRO A 119 -29.18 -3.37 19.93
CA PRO A 119 -29.80 -2.89 21.16
C PRO A 119 -30.93 -3.84 21.57
N GLN A 120 -31.00 -4.20 22.84
CA GLN A 120 -31.97 -5.19 23.33
C GLN A 120 -33.37 -4.61 23.58
N ARG A 121 -33.50 -3.29 23.67
CA ARG A 121 -34.76 -2.60 23.98
C ARG A 121 -35.01 -1.44 23.01
N PRO A 122 -36.28 -1.14 22.67
CA PRO A 122 -36.63 0.11 22.02
C PRO A 122 -36.08 1.30 22.81
N TRP A 123 -35.70 2.35 22.10
CA TRP A 123 -35.26 3.62 22.68
C TRP A 123 -33.95 3.57 23.46
N SER A 124 -33.19 2.48 23.42
CA SER A 124 -31.89 2.41 24.10
C SER A 124 -30.78 3.11 23.32
N ARG A 125 -30.73 2.94 21.98
CA ARG A 125 -29.75 3.62 21.10
C ARG A 125 -30.45 4.37 19.98
N LEU A 126 -30.29 5.69 19.97
CA LEU A 126 -30.79 6.56 18.91
C LEU A 126 -29.65 7.01 18.00
N HIS A 127 -29.85 6.89 16.69
CA HIS A 127 -28.98 7.52 15.69
C HIS A 127 -29.61 8.84 15.24
N LEU A 128 -28.82 9.90 15.23
CA LEU A 128 -29.23 11.26 14.92
C LEU A 128 -28.40 11.74 13.74
N ASP A 129 -29.05 12.33 12.74
CA ASP A 129 -28.37 12.98 11.62
C ASP A 129 -29.23 14.13 11.07
N TYR A 130 -28.60 15.06 10.38
CA TYR A 130 -29.29 16.13 9.66
C TYR A 130 -29.40 15.81 8.18
N LEU A 131 -30.64 15.68 7.71
CA LEU A 131 -30.93 15.61 6.29
C LEU A 131 -31.17 17.03 5.73
N GLY A 132 -30.45 17.41 4.69
CA GLY A 132 -30.70 18.64 3.94
C GLY A 132 -29.45 19.32 3.39
N PRO A 133 -29.58 20.57 2.90
CA PRO A 133 -30.82 21.34 2.83
C PRO A 133 -31.77 20.84 1.72
N PHE A 134 -33.08 20.80 2.01
CA PHE A 134 -34.14 20.57 1.03
C PHE A 134 -35.19 21.67 1.14
N MET A 135 -35.48 22.37 0.05
CA MET A 135 -36.39 23.54 0.04
C MET A 135 -36.07 24.56 1.16
N ASN A 136 -34.78 24.86 1.34
CA ASN A 136 -34.27 25.79 2.36
C ASN A 136 -34.60 25.39 3.82
N ARG A 137 -34.76 24.09 4.07
CA ARG A 137 -34.94 23.50 5.40
C ARG A 137 -34.01 22.32 5.59
N TYR A 138 -33.68 22.06 6.84
CA TYR A 138 -33.03 20.85 7.30
C TYR A 138 -34.03 20.00 8.08
N PHE A 139 -33.74 18.71 8.21
CA PHE A 139 -34.53 17.79 8.99
C PHE A 139 -33.60 17.10 9.97
N LEU A 140 -33.83 17.30 11.28
CA LEU A 140 -33.18 16.46 12.28
C LEU A 140 -33.88 15.11 12.26
N VAL A 141 -33.18 14.08 11.82
CA VAL A 141 -33.66 12.71 11.73
C VAL A 141 -33.17 11.93 12.93
N LEU A 142 -34.09 11.33 13.68
CA LEU A 142 -33.83 10.37 14.75
C LEU A 142 -34.33 8.99 14.32
N ILE A 143 -33.48 7.98 14.50
CA ILE A 143 -33.82 6.58 14.26
C ILE A 143 -33.51 5.78 15.52
N ASP A 144 -34.54 5.11 16.06
CA ASP A 144 -34.33 4.11 17.10
C ASP A 144 -33.70 2.85 16.50
N SER A 145 -32.55 2.45 17.04
CA SER A 145 -31.77 1.33 16.52
C SER A 145 -32.48 -0.01 16.64
N HIS A 146 -33.37 -0.17 17.63
CA HIS A 146 -34.05 -1.43 17.91
C HIS A 146 -35.34 -1.57 17.10
N SER A 147 -36.29 -0.65 17.31
CA SER A 147 -37.61 -0.69 16.66
C SER A 147 -37.61 -0.16 15.22
N LYS A 148 -36.55 0.54 14.81
CA LYS A 148 -36.47 1.29 13.55
C LYS A 148 -37.48 2.44 13.45
N TRP A 149 -38.05 2.87 14.58
CA TRP A 149 -38.91 4.05 14.63
C TRP A 149 -38.15 5.29 14.18
N LEU A 150 -38.79 6.09 13.33
CA LEU A 150 -38.23 7.29 12.70
C LEU A 150 -38.97 8.53 13.21
N GLU A 151 -38.22 9.53 13.65
CA GLU A 151 -38.72 10.89 13.82
C GLU A 151 -37.92 11.86 12.96
N ALA A 152 -38.62 12.76 12.27
CA ALA A 152 -38.00 13.78 11.44
C ALA A 152 -38.57 15.15 11.78
N PHE A 153 -37.71 16.06 12.20
CA PHE A 153 -38.09 17.40 12.62
C PHE A 153 -37.59 18.45 11.65
N PRO A 154 -38.50 19.17 10.95
CA PRO A 154 -38.09 20.26 10.09
C PRO A 154 -37.54 21.42 10.93
N THR A 155 -36.37 21.93 10.56
CA THR A 155 -35.74 23.12 11.14
C THR A 155 -35.10 23.97 10.05
N THR A 156 -34.92 25.26 10.31
CA THR A 156 -34.21 26.17 9.41
C THR A 156 -32.72 26.25 9.72
N THR A 157 -32.27 25.71 10.86
CA THR A 157 -30.88 25.76 11.32
C THR A 157 -30.41 24.42 11.89
N MET A 158 -29.11 24.14 11.76
CA MET A 158 -28.43 22.98 12.35
C MET A 158 -27.69 23.35 13.66
N THR A 159 -28.15 24.39 14.36
CA THR A 159 -27.46 24.87 15.56
C THR A 159 -27.72 23.94 16.75
N ALA A 160 -26.75 23.82 17.64
CA ALA A 160 -26.89 23.01 18.86
C ALA A 160 -28.14 23.39 19.68
N ALA A 161 -28.48 24.68 19.77
CA ALA A 161 -29.66 25.16 20.48
C ALA A 161 -30.97 24.62 19.85
N ALA A 162 -31.07 24.60 18.51
CA ALA A 162 -32.21 24.04 17.81
C ALA A 162 -32.28 22.52 18.03
N THR A 163 -31.16 21.81 17.88
CA THR A 163 -31.07 20.36 18.16
C THR A 163 -31.53 20.04 19.58
N ILE A 164 -31.01 20.74 20.60
CA ILE A 164 -31.38 20.52 22.01
C ILE A 164 -32.89 20.74 22.22
N SER A 165 -33.48 21.76 21.60
CA SER A 165 -34.92 21.99 21.72
C SER A 165 -35.75 20.85 21.15
N LEU A 166 -35.36 20.33 19.98
CA LEU A 166 -36.04 19.20 19.31
C LEU A 166 -35.86 17.90 20.10
N LEU A 167 -34.66 17.66 20.64
CA LEU A 167 -34.38 16.51 21.49
C LEU A 167 -35.17 16.56 22.79
N ARG A 168 -35.29 17.72 23.44
CA ARG A 168 -36.13 17.88 24.64
C ARG A 168 -37.59 17.53 24.36
N GLN A 169 -38.13 17.98 23.22
CA GLN A 169 -39.49 17.61 22.81
C GLN A 169 -39.66 16.10 22.60
N THR A 170 -38.62 15.46 22.06
CA THR A 170 -38.61 14.02 21.79
C THR A 170 -38.51 13.21 23.09
N PHE A 171 -37.59 13.59 23.98
CA PHE A 171 -37.38 12.92 25.26
C PHE A 171 -38.55 13.13 26.23
N ALA A 172 -39.29 14.23 26.11
CA ALA A 172 -40.52 14.42 26.87
C ALA A 172 -41.61 13.40 26.51
N ARG A 173 -41.61 12.84 25.29
CA ARG A 173 -42.60 11.86 24.83
C ARG A 173 -42.20 10.42 25.12
N PHE A 174 -40.92 10.08 24.93
CA PHE A 174 -40.45 8.70 24.98
C PHE A 174 -39.50 8.40 26.14
N GLY A 175 -39.13 9.42 26.91
CA GLY A 175 -38.09 9.33 27.93
C GLY A 175 -36.68 9.55 27.37
N LEU A 176 -35.69 9.44 28.24
CA LEU A 176 -34.29 9.58 27.89
C LEU A 176 -33.75 8.26 27.29
N PRO A 177 -33.00 8.30 26.18
CA PRO A 177 -32.28 7.14 25.69
C PRO A 177 -31.05 6.84 26.55
N GLU A 178 -30.48 5.64 26.40
CA GLU A 178 -29.21 5.29 27.03
C GLU A 178 -28.02 5.82 26.23
N LEU A 179 -28.13 5.82 24.89
CA LEU A 179 -27.07 6.20 23.97
C LEU A 179 -27.62 6.99 22.78
N ILE A 180 -26.89 8.05 22.43
CA ILE A 180 -27.08 8.84 21.21
C ILE A 180 -25.82 8.70 20.37
N VAL A 181 -25.99 8.44 19.07
CA VAL A 181 -24.91 8.33 18.09
C VAL A 181 -25.14 9.36 16.98
N THR A 182 -24.17 10.23 16.76
CA THR A 182 -24.11 11.22 15.67
C THR A 182 -22.79 11.04 14.91
N ASP A 183 -22.64 11.73 13.78
CA ASP A 183 -21.35 11.94 13.11
C ASP A 183 -20.42 12.91 13.89
#